data_AF-A0A7F5RAB8-F1
#
_entry.id   AF-A0A7F5RAB8-F1
#
_cell.length_a   1.000
_cell.length_b   1.000
_cell.length_c   1.000
_cell.angle_alpha   90.00
_cell.angle_beta   90.00
_cell.angle_gamma   90.00
#
_symmetry.space_group_name_H-M   'P 1'
#
loop_
_entity.id
_entity.type
_entity.pdbx_description
1 polymer ?
#
loop_
_entity_poly.entity_id
_entity_poly.type
_entity_poly.pdbx_seq_one_letter_code
_entity_poly.pdbx_strand_id
1 'polypeptide(L)'
;MALSKTTNTYNRQNWEDLDFPILCQTCLGDNPYIRMTKEKYGKECKICARPFTVFRWCPGARMRFKKTEICQTCSKLKNVCQTCLLDLEYGLPIQVRDSALKIKDDVPKSDVNKEYYIQNMERELTKSDSGTAINSKAHEQNDLLMRLARTAPYYKRNRPHVCSFWVKGECRRGEECPYRHEKPTDPDDPLADQNIKDRYYGVNDPVADKLLKRAAAMPSLPPPEDKSITTLYIGNLGNLNESDIRDHFYQYGEIRSISMVPKQQCAFVQYTTRAAAEHAADKTFNKLILGGRRLTIKWGRSQGRQGLQVVNQNLETFEPVPGLPGALPELSNNFFNLEPGHIPLPNMPPPPSLMVPPMFGPPPPMPPFFFTPPQLPPFNPTTGAAVNVAASSSVTSNDAGSSTVAPTAKPTVHYPSQDPSRLGATQLHADRQE
;
A
#
# COMPACT_ATOMS: atom_id res chain seq x y z
N MET A 1 -7.58 3.06 51.16
CA MET A 1 -8.79 2.43 50.58
C MET A 1 -8.36 1.42 49.55
N ALA A 2 -8.87 0.18 49.59
CA ALA A 2 -8.63 -0.80 48.53
C ALA A 2 -9.79 -0.73 47.52
N LEU A 3 -9.51 -0.30 46.29
CA LEU A 3 -10.51 -0.32 45.23
C LEU A 3 -10.82 -1.77 44.86
N SER A 4 -12.10 -2.14 44.93
CA SER A 4 -12.60 -3.47 44.62
C SER A 4 -12.26 -3.85 43.19
N LYS A 5 -11.50 -4.94 43.00
CA LYS A 5 -11.34 -5.58 41.69
C LYS A 5 -12.72 -5.97 41.17
N THR A 6 -13.11 -5.44 40.01
CA THR A 6 -14.45 -5.63 39.44
C THR A 6 -14.73 -7.11 39.19
N THR A 7 -15.97 -7.54 39.48
CA THR A 7 -16.35 -8.94 39.71
C THR A 7 -16.36 -9.85 38.47
N ASN A 8 -15.91 -9.36 37.31
CA ASN A 8 -15.75 -10.16 36.09
C ASN A 8 -14.39 -10.87 36.08
N THR A 9 -14.28 -11.98 36.81
CA THR A 9 -13.05 -12.80 36.90
C THR A 9 -13.23 -14.24 36.44
N TYR A 10 -14.35 -14.56 35.77
CA TYR A 10 -14.81 -15.94 35.57
C TYR A 10 -14.02 -16.77 34.52
N ASN A 11 -13.28 -16.13 33.61
CA ASN A 11 -12.53 -16.80 32.52
C ASN A 11 -11.01 -16.57 32.55
N ARG A 12 -10.44 -16.39 33.75
CA ARG A 12 -9.00 -16.15 33.96
C ARG A 12 -8.09 -17.38 33.86
N GLN A 13 -8.54 -18.50 33.29
CA GLN A 13 -7.77 -19.76 33.26
C GLN A 13 -6.73 -19.86 32.13
N ASN A 14 -6.92 -19.16 31.00
CA ASN A 14 -5.94 -19.15 29.92
C ASN A 14 -4.87 -18.06 30.16
N TRP A 15 -3.64 -18.45 30.49
CA TRP A 15 -2.49 -17.55 30.64
C TRP A 15 -1.46 -17.78 29.52
N GLU A 16 -0.96 -16.71 28.89
CA GLU A 16 0.03 -16.82 27.80
C GLU A 16 1.49 -16.95 28.32
N ASP A 17 2.00 -18.18 28.41
CA ASP A 17 3.45 -18.45 28.47
C ASP A 17 3.96 -18.83 27.08
N LEU A 18 4.91 -18.04 26.59
CA LEU A 18 5.44 -18.08 25.23
C LEU A 18 6.90 -17.65 25.29
N ASP A 19 7.76 -18.22 24.44
CA ASP A 19 9.22 -18.03 24.57
C ASP A 19 9.80 -16.87 23.76
N PHE A 20 9.12 -16.36 22.73
CA PHE A 20 9.61 -15.25 21.93
C PHE A 20 8.52 -14.21 21.57
N PRO A 21 8.82 -12.89 21.64
CA PRO A 21 7.89 -11.83 21.31
C PRO A 21 7.79 -11.57 19.80
N ILE A 22 6.62 -11.12 19.35
CA ILE A 22 6.37 -10.70 17.95
C ILE A 22 6.70 -9.21 17.81
N LEU A 23 7.82 -8.90 17.16
CA LEU A 23 8.41 -7.56 17.08
C LEU A 23 8.84 -7.20 15.65
N CYS A 24 8.70 -5.93 15.28
CA CYS A 24 9.27 -5.39 14.04
C CYS A 24 10.71 -4.88 14.26
N GLN A 25 11.54 -4.90 13.21
CA GLN A 25 12.97 -4.54 13.27
C GLN A 25 13.23 -3.18 13.93
N THR A 26 12.48 -2.13 13.54
CA THR A 26 12.58 -0.80 14.17
C THR A 26 12.38 -0.82 15.69
N CYS A 27 11.64 -1.80 16.23
CA CYS A 27 11.43 -1.93 17.67
C CYS A 27 12.45 -2.83 18.37
N LEU A 28 13.03 -3.78 17.64
CA LEU A 28 13.99 -4.75 18.14
C LEU A 28 15.32 -4.05 18.41
N GLY A 29 15.94 -3.44 17.39
CA GLY A 29 17.18 -2.69 17.52
C GLY A 29 17.88 -2.45 16.18
N ASP A 30 19.01 -1.76 16.21
CA ASP A 30 20.03 -1.76 15.16
C ASP A 30 21.12 -2.83 15.39
N ASN A 31 21.39 -3.17 16.65
CA ASN A 31 22.31 -4.23 17.04
C ASN A 31 21.67 -5.64 16.86
N PRO A 32 22.30 -6.57 16.12
CA PRO A 32 21.85 -7.97 16.01
C PRO A 32 21.90 -8.76 17.34
N TYR A 33 22.81 -8.41 18.25
CA TYR A 33 23.06 -9.15 19.49
C TYR A 33 22.30 -8.52 20.67
N ILE A 34 21.11 -9.05 20.96
CA ILE A 34 20.18 -8.45 21.92
C ILE A 34 20.05 -9.29 23.19
N ARG A 35 20.20 -8.63 24.34
CA ARG A 35 19.88 -9.19 25.66
C ARG A 35 18.46 -8.78 26.07
N MET A 36 17.61 -9.76 26.35
CA MET A 36 16.24 -9.55 26.80
C MET A 36 15.92 -10.37 28.05
N THR A 37 15.03 -9.86 28.90
CA THR A 37 14.52 -10.55 30.10
C THR A 37 13.08 -11.02 29.86
N LYS A 38 12.80 -12.31 30.10
CA LYS A 38 11.45 -12.91 30.08
C LYS A 38 10.83 -12.84 31.49
N GLU A 39 9.76 -12.06 31.65
CA GLU A 39 9.00 -11.87 32.90
C GLU A 39 7.63 -12.55 32.72
N LYS A 40 7.52 -13.83 33.14
CA LYS A 40 6.26 -14.60 33.03
C LYS A 40 5.13 -13.87 33.76
N TYR A 41 4.02 -13.63 33.05
CA TYR A 41 2.79 -13.01 33.56
C TYR A 41 2.93 -11.63 34.22
N GLY A 42 4.05 -10.93 34.03
CA GLY A 42 4.36 -9.72 34.79
C GLY A 42 3.37 -8.56 34.61
N LYS A 43 2.63 -8.49 33.49
CA LYS A 43 1.70 -7.40 33.18
C LYS A 43 0.46 -7.88 32.42
N GLU A 44 -0.61 -7.12 32.56
CA GLU A 44 -1.85 -7.22 31.78
C GLU A 44 -1.71 -6.58 30.39
N CYS A 45 -2.30 -7.22 29.38
CA CYS A 45 -2.38 -6.73 28.01
C CYS A 45 -3.28 -5.48 27.93
N LYS A 46 -2.82 -4.42 27.26
CA LYS A 46 -3.55 -3.14 27.20
C LYS A 46 -4.83 -3.13 26.35
N ILE A 47 -5.15 -4.25 25.70
CA ILE A 47 -6.39 -4.46 24.94
C ILE A 47 -7.34 -5.42 25.66
N CYS A 48 -6.88 -6.62 26.01
CA CYS A 48 -7.72 -7.69 26.56
C CYS A 48 -7.65 -7.86 28.08
N ALA A 49 -6.87 -7.04 28.81
CA ALA A 49 -6.68 -7.08 30.27
C ALA A 49 -6.19 -8.42 30.88
N ARG A 50 -5.95 -9.45 30.05
CA ARG A 50 -5.40 -10.75 30.47
C ARG A 50 -3.89 -10.64 30.74
N PRO A 51 -3.36 -11.36 31.76
CA PRO A 51 -1.93 -11.40 32.04
C PRO A 51 -1.19 -12.14 30.92
N PHE A 52 0.00 -11.64 30.57
CA PHE A 52 0.83 -12.24 29.53
C PHE A 52 2.32 -12.12 29.88
N THR A 53 3.15 -12.93 29.22
CA THR A 53 4.60 -12.88 29.39
C THR A 53 5.19 -11.61 28.80
N VAL A 54 5.88 -10.83 29.64
CA VAL A 54 6.50 -9.56 29.25
C VAL A 54 7.95 -9.81 28.89
N PHE A 55 8.35 -9.34 27.71
CA PHE A 55 9.76 -9.29 27.30
C PHE A 55 10.25 -7.86 27.46
N ARG A 56 11.47 -7.66 27.94
CA ARG A 56 12.10 -6.33 28.08
C ARG A 56 13.56 -6.35 27.62
N TRP A 57 13.95 -5.42 26.75
CA TRP A 57 15.28 -5.35 26.13
C TRP A 57 15.73 -3.89 25.94
N CYS A 58 17.02 -3.70 25.63
CA CYS A 58 17.55 -2.41 25.19
C CYS A 58 17.85 -2.47 23.68
N PRO A 59 17.22 -1.63 22.82
CA PRO A 59 17.41 -1.71 21.37
C PRO A 59 18.78 -1.27 20.84
N GLY A 60 19.56 -0.51 21.62
CA GLY A 60 20.83 0.09 21.17
C GLY A 60 21.37 1.12 22.17
N ALA A 61 22.55 1.67 21.90
CA ALA A 61 23.16 2.68 22.77
C ALA A 61 22.31 3.95 22.87
N ARG A 62 22.17 4.52 24.09
CA ARG A 62 21.33 5.70 24.40
C ARG A 62 19.84 5.55 24.02
N MET A 63 19.35 4.34 23.77
CA MET A 63 17.92 4.05 23.59
C MET A 63 17.24 3.76 24.93
N ARG A 64 15.91 3.91 24.98
CA ARG A 64 15.13 3.48 26.15
C ARG A 64 14.97 1.97 26.17
N PHE A 65 14.92 1.38 27.36
CA PHE A 65 14.43 0.01 27.51
C PHE A 65 13.00 -0.09 26.98
N LYS A 66 12.77 -1.06 26.09
CA LYS A 66 11.46 -1.36 25.51
C LYS A 66 10.95 -2.65 26.09
N LYS A 67 9.63 -2.80 26.04
CA LYS A 67 8.90 -3.97 26.54
C LYS A 67 7.69 -4.25 25.64
N THR A 68 7.16 -5.46 25.70
CA THR A 68 5.85 -5.78 25.11
C THR A 68 4.71 -5.12 25.91
N GLU A 69 3.69 -4.60 25.22
CA GLU A 69 2.52 -3.92 25.80
C GLU A 69 1.19 -4.67 25.57
N ILE A 70 1.18 -5.59 24.59
CA ILE A 70 0.06 -6.48 24.28
C ILE A 70 0.48 -7.95 24.22
N CYS A 71 -0.47 -8.84 24.49
CA CYS A 71 -0.30 -10.28 24.42
C CYS A 71 -0.12 -10.78 22.97
N GLN A 72 0.37 -12.00 22.79
CA GLN A 72 0.63 -12.57 21.46
C GLN A 72 -0.67 -12.86 20.69
N THR A 73 -1.76 -13.23 21.37
CA THR A 73 -3.07 -13.41 20.70
C THR A 73 -3.54 -12.10 20.03
N CYS A 74 -3.48 -10.96 20.74
CA CYS A 74 -3.83 -9.66 20.16
C CYS A 74 -2.86 -9.25 19.02
N SER A 75 -1.58 -9.63 19.12
CA SER A 75 -0.59 -9.38 18.08
C SER A 75 -0.85 -10.20 16.80
N LYS A 76 -1.14 -11.50 16.95
CA LYS A 76 -1.50 -12.42 15.86
C LYS A 76 -2.80 -12.00 15.17
N LEU A 77 -3.85 -11.68 15.93
CA LEU A 77 -5.16 -11.29 15.40
C LEU A 77 -5.13 -10.10 14.44
N LYS A 78 -4.22 -9.15 14.67
CA LYS A 78 -4.08 -7.93 13.85
C LYS A 78 -2.76 -7.85 13.07
N ASN A 79 -1.95 -8.91 13.02
CA ASN A 79 -0.62 -8.94 12.40
C ASN A 79 0.28 -7.74 12.80
N VAL A 80 0.37 -7.43 14.10
CA VAL A 80 1.08 -6.22 14.60
C VAL A 80 2.16 -6.51 15.64
N CYS A 81 3.20 -5.67 15.63
CA CYS A 81 4.28 -5.69 16.62
C CYS A 81 3.77 -5.34 18.04
N GLN A 82 4.07 -6.21 19.01
CA GLN A 82 3.60 -6.16 20.40
C GLN A 82 3.98 -4.89 21.20
N THR A 83 4.83 -4.01 20.63
CA THR A 83 5.35 -2.80 21.31
C THR A 83 4.97 -1.49 20.63
N CYS A 84 4.70 -1.49 19.32
CA CYS A 84 4.38 -0.24 18.60
C CYS A 84 2.98 -0.22 17.97
N LEU A 85 2.30 -1.37 17.90
CA LEU A 85 1.00 -1.54 17.26
C LEU A 85 0.99 -1.04 15.81
N LEU A 86 2.13 -1.21 15.13
CA LEU A 86 2.19 -1.12 13.68
C LEU A 86 2.22 -2.53 13.10
N ASP A 87 1.69 -2.63 11.89
CA ASP A 87 1.78 -3.81 11.02
C ASP A 87 3.23 -4.29 10.85
N LEU A 88 3.40 -5.60 10.68
CA LEU A 88 4.71 -6.27 10.59
C LEU A 88 5.34 -6.24 9.20
N GLU A 89 4.54 -6.11 8.14
CA GLU A 89 4.98 -6.15 6.73
C GLU A 89 5.32 -4.74 6.22
N TYR A 90 4.36 -3.83 6.28
CA TYR A 90 4.47 -2.45 5.76
C TYR A 90 5.00 -1.46 6.79
N GLY A 91 4.94 -1.80 8.09
CA GLY A 91 5.32 -0.89 9.18
C GLY A 91 4.40 0.33 9.30
N LEU A 92 3.10 0.15 9.04
CA LEU A 92 2.06 1.19 9.01
C LEU A 92 1.05 1.06 10.17
N PRO A 93 0.28 2.12 10.49
CA PRO A 93 -0.83 2.04 11.45
C PRO A 93 -1.95 1.14 10.93
N ILE A 94 -2.64 0.43 11.83
CA ILE A 94 -3.70 -0.53 11.51
C ILE A 94 -4.80 0.11 10.65
N GLN A 95 -5.29 1.29 11.02
CA GLN A 95 -6.31 2.04 10.26
C GLN A 95 -5.91 2.28 8.79
N VAL A 96 -4.62 2.53 8.49
CA VAL A 96 -4.15 2.77 7.11
C VAL A 96 -4.19 1.48 6.29
N ARG A 97 -3.68 0.38 6.86
CA ARG A 97 -3.66 -0.94 6.23
C ARG A 97 -5.08 -1.45 5.99
N ASP A 98 -5.89 -1.46 7.03
CA ASP A 98 -7.24 -2.03 7.01
C ASP A 98 -8.15 -1.23 6.06
N SER A 99 -7.98 0.10 5.97
CA SER A 99 -8.64 0.94 4.95
C SER A 99 -8.22 0.60 3.51
N ALA A 100 -6.93 0.37 3.26
CA ALA A 100 -6.43 0.08 1.91
C ALA A 100 -6.78 -1.33 1.42
N LEU A 101 -6.77 -2.32 2.33
CA LEU A 101 -7.21 -3.70 2.06
C LEU A 101 -8.73 -3.87 2.14
N LYS A 102 -9.47 -2.84 2.57
CA LYS A 102 -10.93 -2.86 2.81
C LYS A 102 -11.35 -3.98 3.78
N ILE A 103 -10.47 -4.31 4.73
CA ILE A 103 -10.70 -5.31 5.78
C ILE A 103 -11.48 -4.64 6.92
N LYS A 104 -12.61 -5.24 7.30
CA LYS A 104 -13.41 -4.85 8.46
C LYS A 104 -13.37 -5.97 9.50
N ASP A 105 -12.42 -5.91 10.42
CA ASP A 105 -12.41 -6.79 11.58
C ASP A 105 -13.19 -6.12 12.72
N ASP A 106 -14.48 -6.42 12.83
CA ASP A 106 -15.36 -5.88 13.87
C ASP A 106 -15.12 -6.56 15.22
N VAL A 107 -13.90 -6.43 15.75
CA VAL A 107 -13.50 -6.93 17.07
C VAL A 107 -14.33 -6.22 18.15
N PRO A 108 -15.10 -6.94 18.99
CA PRO A 108 -15.96 -6.31 19.98
C PRO A 108 -15.19 -5.41 20.95
N LYS A 109 -15.79 -4.25 21.28
CA LYS A 109 -15.21 -3.27 22.21
C LYS A 109 -15.66 -3.46 23.66
N SER A 110 -16.92 -3.85 23.85
CA SER A 110 -17.52 -4.15 25.16
C SER A 110 -16.82 -5.33 25.84
N ASP A 111 -16.51 -5.20 27.14
CA ASP A 111 -15.53 -6.07 27.80
C ASP A 111 -15.88 -7.56 27.74
N VAL A 112 -17.11 -7.96 28.05
CA VAL A 112 -17.54 -9.38 28.02
C VAL A 112 -17.45 -9.98 26.60
N ASN A 113 -17.97 -9.29 25.59
CA ASN A 113 -17.96 -9.78 24.21
C ASN A 113 -16.54 -9.83 23.64
N LYS A 114 -15.67 -8.89 24.04
CA LYS A 114 -14.25 -8.84 23.70
C LYS A 114 -13.50 -10.03 24.31
N GLU A 115 -13.74 -10.33 25.59
CA GLU A 115 -13.12 -11.48 26.26
C GLU A 115 -13.57 -12.81 25.62
N TYR A 116 -14.88 -12.98 25.37
CA TYR A 116 -15.43 -14.15 24.69
C TYR A 116 -14.85 -14.33 23.27
N TYR A 117 -14.83 -13.26 22.47
CA TYR A 117 -14.24 -13.27 21.13
C TYR A 117 -12.77 -13.68 21.18
N ILE A 118 -11.95 -13.03 22.02
CA ILE A 118 -10.52 -13.33 22.13
C ILE A 118 -10.28 -14.75 22.66
N GLN A 119 -11.12 -15.28 23.55
CA GLN A 119 -11.04 -16.68 24.00
C GLN A 119 -11.41 -17.69 22.89
N ASN A 120 -12.35 -17.36 22.00
CA ASN A 120 -12.60 -18.17 20.81
C ASN A 120 -11.41 -18.14 19.84
N MET A 121 -10.94 -16.94 19.50
CA MET A 121 -9.84 -16.78 18.54
C MET A 121 -8.51 -17.34 19.06
N GLU A 122 -8.24 -17.30 20.37
CA GLU A 122 -7.08 -17.96 20.99
C GLU A 122 -7.13 -19.48 20.83
N ARG A 123 -8.31 -20.07 21.09
CA ARG A 123 -8.56 -21.50 20.89
C ARG A 123 -8.44 -21.91 19.42
N GLU A 124 -8.82 -21.02 18.49
CA GLU A 124 -8.62 -21.21 17.06
C GLU A 124 -7.12 -21.13 16.69
N LEU A 125 -6.42 -20.08 17.12
CA LEU A 125 -4.97 -19.88 16.92
C LEU A 125 -4.08 -20.95 17.55
N THR A 126 -4.60 -21.71 18.52
CA THR A 126 -3.92 -22.85 19.15
C THR A 126 -4.21 -24.17 18.41
N LYS A 127 -5.29 -24.23 17.62
CA LYS A 127 -5.62 -25.36 16.73
C LYS A 127 -5.00 -25.21 15.34
N SER A 128 -4.89 -23.98 14.84
CA SER A 128 -4.15 -23.67 13.61
C SER A 128 -2.65 -23.61 13.92
N ASP A 129 -1.97 -24.74 13.81
CA ASP A 129 -0.51 -24.77 13.95
C ASP A 129 0.16 -23.85 12.90
N SER A 130 1.17 -23.12 13.36
CA SER A 130 2.18 -22.41 12.59
C SER A 130 1.74 -21.34 11.57
N GLY A 131 2.00 -20.08 11.95
CA GLY A 131 2.43 -19.01 11.04
C GLY A 131 1.35 -18.21 10.31
N THR A 132 0.22 -18.80 9.96
CA THR A 132 -0.77 -18.10 9.10
C THR A 132 -1.63 -17.12 9.90
N ALA A 133 -1.64 -15.84 9.51
CA ALA A 133 -2.58 -14.86 10.06
C ALA A 133 -4.00 -15.12 9.49
N ILE A 134 -5.02 -15.07 10.36
CA ILE A 134 -6.40 -15.50 10.03
C ILE A 134 -7.01 -14.72 8.85
N ASN A 135 -6.60 -13.47 8.63
CA ASN A 135 -6.97 -12.71 7.44
C ASN A 135 -6.10 -13.10 6.23
N SER A 136 -6.56 -14.05 5.42
CA SER A 136 -5.91 -14.40 4.14
C SER A 136 -5.73 -13.19 3.21
N LYS A 137 -6.64 -12.20 3.31
CA LYS A 137 -6.58 -10.92 2.59
C LYS A 137 -5.43 -10.00 3.00
N ALA A 138 -4.75 -10.27 4.12
CA ALA A 138 -3.58 -9.49 4.53
C ALA A 138 -2.39 -9.68 3.57
N HIS A 139 -2.31 -10.81 2.87
CA HIS A 139 -1.17 -11.20 2.04
C HIS A 139 -1.27 -10.69 0.58
N GLU A 140 -2.34 -9.96 0.22
CA GLU A 140 -2.43 -9.28 -1.09
C GLU A 140 -1.55 -8.03 -1.09
N GLN A 141 -0.40 -8.09 -1.78
CA GLN A 141 0.58 -7.00 -1.83
C GLN A 141 0.00 -5.72 -2.42
N ASN A 142 -0.34 -4.77 -1.54
CA ASN A 142 -1.04 -3.54 -1.92
C ASN A 142 -0.04 -2.42 -2.26
N ASP A 143 -0.02 -2.00 -3.52
CA ASP A 143 0.88 -0.96 -4.04
C ASP A 143 0.74 0.38 -3.28
N LEU A 144 -0.47 0.73 -2.82
CA LEU A 144 -0.69 1.92 -2.00
C LEU A 144 0.04 1.82 -0.65
N LEU A 145 0.01 0.65 -0.02
CA LEU A 145 0.71 0.42 1.24
C LEU A 145 2.22 0.36 1.05
N MET A 146 2.72 -0.25 -0.03
CA MET A 146 4.15 -0.22 -0.40
C MET A 146 4.67 1.20 -0.64
N ARG A 147 3.88 2.09 -1.27
CA ARG A 147 4.23 3.50 -1.50
C ARG A 147 4.21 4.34 -0.21
N LEU A 148 3.43 3.95 0.80
CA LEU A 148 3.35 4.63 2.10
C LEU A 148 4.34 4.05 3.14
N ALA A 149 4.78 2.81 2.96
CA ALA A 149 5.72 2.10 3.83
C ALA A 149 7.07 2.82 3.92
N ARG A 150 7.81 2.56 5.01
CA ARG A 150 9.12 3.17 5.24
C ARG A 150 10.23 2.17 4.91
N THR A 151 11.04 2.49 3.90
CA THR A 151 12.22 1.70 3.51
C THR A 151 13.30 1.66 4.59
N ALA A 152 13.41 2.70 5.43
CA ALA A 152 14.42 2.81 6.48
C ALA A 152 13.80 2.75 7.91
N PRO A 153 14.44 2.06 8.86
CA PRO A 153 13.92 1.91 10.22
C PRO A 153 13.93 3.22 11.01
N TYR A 154 12.85 3.49 11.75
CA TYR A 154 12.64 4.78 12.43
C TYR A 154 13.07 4.75 13.90
N TYR A 155 14.37 4.61 14.15
CA TYR A 155 14.93 4.49 15.51
C TYR A 155 14.69 5.71 16.41
N LYS A 156 14.26 6.87 15.89
CA LYS A 156 13.77 8.00 16.72
C LYS A 156 12.66 7.58 17.69
N ARG A 157 11.86 6.55 17.37
CA ARG A 157 10.85 5.94 18.27
C ARG A 157 11.44 5.25 19.51
N ASN A 158 12.68 4.77 19.45
CA ASN A 158 13.35 4.05 20.54
C ASN A 158 14.04 4.98 21.54
N ARG A 159 14.02 6.29 21.29
CA ARG A 159 14.60 7.29 22.18
C ARG A 159 13.89 7.33 23.54
N PRO A 160 14.59 7.74 24.62
CA PRO A 160 13.99 8.11 25.90
C PRO A 160 12.86 9.12 25.78
N HIS A 161 12.00 9.14 26.79
CA HIS A 161 11.03 10.23 26.97
C HIS A 161 11.76 11.53 27.35
N VAL A 162 11.09 12.66 27.17
CA VAL A 162 11.60 13.96 27.64
C VAL A 162 11.61 13.97 29.17
N CYS A 163 12.64 14.60 29.75
CA CYS A 163 12.76 14.74 31.21
C CYS A 163 11.74 15.77 31.72
N SER A 164 10.74 15.32 32.48
CA SER A 164 9.73 16.20 33.09
C SER A 164 10.34 17.25 34.02
N PHE A 165 11.40 16.91 34.75
CA PHE A 165 12.14 17.85 35.60
C PHE A 165 12.92 18.89 34.78
N TRP A 166 13.39 18.56 33.57
CA TRP A 166 14.09 19.52 32.72
C TRP A 166 13.11 20.54 32.12
N VAL A 167 11.90 20.09 31.73
CA VAL A 167 10.82 20.98 31.26
C VAL A 167 10.40 21.99 32.35
N LYS A 168 10.60 21.64 33.64
CA LYS A 168 10.40 22.54 34.78
C LYS A 168 11.62 23.38 35.17
N GLY A 169 12.80 23.14 34.57
CA GLY A 169 14.07 23.75 34.99
C GLY A 169 14.74 23.13 36.22
N GLU A 170 14.16 22.09 36.82
CA GLU A 170 14.59 21.48 38.10
C GLU A 170 15.55 20.28 37.95
N CYS A 171 16.06 20.00 36.74
CA CYS A 171 16.82 18.76 36.47
C CYS A 171 18.26 18.78 37.04
N ARG A 172 18.39 18.44 38.33
CA ARG A 172 19.68 18.32 39.05
C ARG A 172 20.63 17.25 38.51
N ARG A 173 20.24 16.46 37.49
CA ARG A 173 21.04 15.37 36.91
C ARG A 173 21.95 15.80 35.75
N GLY A 174 21.82 17.03 35.26
CA GLY A 174 22.67 17.57 34.19
C GLY A 174 22.76 16.64 32.98
N GLU A 175 23.98 16.39 32.50
CA GLU A 175 24.29 15.50 31.38
C GLU A 175 24.18 13.99 31.67
N GLU A 176 24.18 13.59 32.95
CA GLU A 176 23.99 12.19 33.36
C GLU A 176 22.53 11.73 33.25
N CYS A 177 21.60 12.63 32.94
CA CYS A 177 20.18 12.33 32.82
C CYS A 177 19.88 11.35 31.64
N PRO A 178 19.32 10.14 31.90
CA PRO A 178 18.96 9.20 30.83
C PRO A 178 17.71 9.60 30.02
N TYR A 179 17.06 10.71 30.41
CA TYR A 179 15.90 11.28 29.74
C TYR A 179 16.32 12.48 28.89
N ARG A 180 15.58 12.78 27.83
CA ARG A 180 16.00 13.82 26.86
C ARG A 180 15.70 15.23 27.36
N HIS A 181 16.66 16.11 27.15
CA HIS A 181 16.59 17.54 27.43
C HIS A 181 16.28 18.28 26.13
N GLU A 182 15.00 18.24 25.73
CA GLU A 182 14.46 18.88 24.53
C GLU A 182 12.99 19.28 24.78
N LYS A 183 12.45 20.21 23.99
CA LYS A 183 11.02 20.56 24.07
C LYS A 183 10.15 19.32 23.79
N PRO A 184 9.12 19.02 24.61
CA PRO A 184 8.06 18.09 24.24
C PRO A 184 7.35 18.49 22.93
N THR A 185 6.60 17.57 22.33
CA THR A 185 5.54 17.94 21.38
C THR A 185 4.53 18.83 22.11
N ASP A 186 4.09 19.91 21.46
CA ASP A 186 3.04 20.78 21.99
C ASP A 186 1.69 20.02 22.10
N PRO A 187 0.89 20.26 23.16
CA PRO A 187 -0.34 19.51 23.40
C PRO A 187 -1.42 19.82 22.34
N ASP A 188 -1.34 20.98 21.69
CA ASP A 188 -2.27 21.42 20.65
C ASP A 188 -2.01 20.77 19.28
N ASP A 189 -0.92 20.01 19.09
CA ASP A 189 -0.76 19.15 17.91
C ASP A 189 -1.72 17.95 18.04
N PRO A 190 -2.70 17.76 17.13
CA PRO A 190 -3.59 16.59 17.17
C PRO A 190 -2.85 15.25 17.05
N LEU A 191 -1.54 15.25 16.77
CA LEU A 191 -0.68 14.08 16.83
C LEU A 191 -0.24 13.68 18.26
N ALA A 192 -0.46 14.53 19.28
CA ALA A 192 -0.01 14.29 20.65
C ALA A 192 -0.84 13.21 21.38
N ASP A 193 -2.17 13.29 21.30
CA ASP A 193 -3.08 12.35 21.95
C ASP A 193 -3.18 11.02 21.21
N GLN A 194 -2.37 10.05 21.63
CA GLN A 194 -2.31 8.71 21.04
C GLN A 194 -2.71 7.62 22.04
N ASN A 195 -4.03 7.43 22.22
CA ASN A 195 -4.57 6.31 22.99
C ASN A 195 -4.18 4.96 22.38
N ILE A 196 -3.70 4.04 23.22
CA ILE A 196 -3.25 2.70 22.81
C ILE A 196 -4.39 1.82 22.30
N LYS A 197 -5.63 2.01 22.76
CA LYS A 197 -6.80 1.25 22.30
C LYS A 197 -7.23 1.69 20.91
N ASP A 198 -7.35 2.99 20.69
CA ASP A 198 -7.86 3.58 19.44
C ASP A 198 -6.91 3.25 18.27
N ARG A 199 -5.60 3.34 18.52
CA ARG A 199 -4.54 2.89 17.63
C ARG A 199 -4.51 1.36 17.37
N TYR A 200 -5.10 0.54 18.23
CA TYR A 200 -5.24 -0.91 18.02
C TYR A 200 -6.50 -1.26 17.22
N TYR A 201 -7.63 -0.64 17.54
CA TYR A 201 -8.90 -0.84 16.84
C TYR A 201 -8.96 -0.14 15.48
N GLY A 202 -7.99 0.72 15.16
CA GLY A 202 -7.93 1.44 13.88
C GLY A 202 -8.98 2.54 13.76
N VAL A 203 -9.30 3.20 14.88
CA VAL A 203 -10.32 4.25 14.96
C VAL A 203 -9.63 5.53 15.43
N ASN A 204 -9.81 6.63 14.70
CA ASN A 204 -9.32 7.96 15.06
C ASN A 204 -7.81 8.03 15.39
N ASP A 205 -6.93 7.29 14.69
CA ASP A 205 -5.47 7.46 14.84
C ASP A 205 -5.01 8.69 14.02
N PRO A 206 -4.58 9.80 14.66
CA PRO A 206 -4.16 11.01 13.94
C PRO A 206 -2.90 10.78 13.07
N VAL A 207 -2.09 9.76 13.39
CA VAL A 207 -0.98 9.31 12.54
C VAL A 207 -1.53 8.68 11.25
N ALA A 208 -2.60 7.89 11.35
CA ALA A 208 -3.24 7.25 10.22
C ALA A 208 -3.93 8.26 9.31
N ASP A 209 -4.70 9.19 9.86
CA ASP A 209 -5.38 10.25 9.09
C ASP A 209 -4.38 11.13 8.32
N LYS A 210 -3.23 11.44 8.92
CA LYS A 210 -2.12 12.18 8.27
C LYS A 210 -1.45 11.38 7.15
N LEU A 211 -1.45 10.04 7.23
CA LEU A 211 -1.00 9.13 6.18
C LEU A 211 -2.03 8.97 5.07
N LEU A 212 -3.33 8.85 5.39
CA LEU A 212 -4.43 8.76 4.43
C LEU A 212 -4.60 10.07 3.65
N LYS A 213 -4.49 11.23 4.31
CA LYS A 213 -4.45 12.54 3.64
C LYS A 213 -3.25 12.66 2.69
N ARG A 214 -2.07 12.16 3.07
CA ARG A 214 -0.93 12.05 2.14
C ARG A 214 -1.22 11.11 0.98
N ALA A 215 -1.87 9.97 1.24
CA ALA A 215 -2.20 8.98 0.22
C ALA A 215 -3.14 9.54 -0.85
N ALA A 216 -4.18 10.27 -0.43
CA ALA A 216 -5.10 10.98 -1.33
C ALA A 216 -4.45 12.13 -2.11
N ALA A 217 -3.36 12.72 -1.57
CA ALA A 217 -2.56 13.74 -2.24
C ALA A 217 -1.40 13.17 -3.09
N MET A 218 -1.24 11.84 -3.19
CA MET A 218 -0.30 11.25 -4.14
C MET A 218 -0.86 11.35 -5.57
N PRO A 219 -0.03 11.56 -6.60
CA PRO A 219 -0.50 11.60 -7.97
C PRO A 219 -1.08 10.23 -8.38
N SER A 220 -2.35 10.23 -8.73
CA SER A 220 -3.05 9.19 -9.50
C SER A 220 -3.39 9.73 -10.90
N LEU A 221 -3.69 8.84 -11.85
CA LEU A 221 -4.38 9.24 -13.07
C LEU A 221 -5.89 9.20 -12.78
N PRO A 222 -6.63 10.32 -12.84
CA PRO A 222 -8.09 10.22 -12.94
C PRO A 222 -8.44 9.51 -14.26
N PRO A 223 -9.54 8.76 -14.32
CA PRO A 223 -10.02 8.18 -15.57
C PRO A 223 -10.43 9.30 -16.56
N PRO A 224 -10.42 9.05 -17.89
CA PRO A 224 -10.79 10.06 -18.86
C PRO A 224 -12.29 10.38 -18.79
N GLU A 225 -12.60 11.68 -18.87
CA GLU A 225 -13.96 12.21 -18.98
C GLU A 225 -14.64 11.65 -20.25
N ASP A 226 -13.94 11.72 -21.38
CA ASP A 226 -14.34 11.12 -22.64
C ASP A 226 -14.29 9.58 -22.60
N LYS A 227 -15.47 8.96 -22.60
CA LYS A 227 -15.62 7.50 -22.50
C LYS A 227 -15.07 6.71 -23.69
N SER A 228 -14.75 7.39 -24.79
CA SER A 228 -14.15 6.85 -26.02
C SER A 228 -12.63 6.75 -25.98
N ILE A 229 -11.94 7.37 -25.01
CA ILE A 229 -10.48 7.34 -24.93
C ILE A 229 -10.02 5.99 -24.35
N THR A 230 -9.57 5.10 -25.23
CA THR A 230 -8.88 3.84 -24.90
C THR A 230 -7.37 3.90 -25.18
N THR A 231 -6.84 5.10 -25.46
CA THR A 231 -5.43 5.35 -25.80
C THR A 231 -4.62 5.78 -24.60
N LEU A 232 -3.51 5.08 -24.32
CA LEU A 232 -2.48 5.50 -23.37
C LEU A 232 -1.29 6.11 -24.11
N TYR A 233 -0.84 7.27 -23.65
CA TYR A 233 0.44 7.86 -24.03
C TYR A 233 1.53 7.32 -23.09
N ILE A 234 2.62 6.82 -23.67
CA ILE A 234 3.82 6.36 -22.98
C ILE A 234 5.00 7.20 -23.47
N GLY A 235 5.64 7.99 -22.61
CA GLY A 235 6.83 8.78 -22.92
C GLY A 235 8.07 8.31 -22.16
N ASN A 236 9.26 8.73 -22.62
CA ASN A 236 10.59 8.31 -22.14
C ASN A 236 10.99 6.87 -22.54
N LEU A 237 10.55 6.41 -23.71
CA LEU A 237 10.82 5.04 -24.20
C LEU A 237 12.30 4.76 -24.49
N GLY A 238 13.07 5.79 -24.88
CA GLY A 238 14.50 5.66 -25.12
C GLY A 238 14.86 4.71 -26.27
N ASN A 239 15.19 3.47 -25.92
CA ASN A 239 15.70 2.42 -26.80
C ASN A 239 14.85 1.12 -26.77
N LEU A 240 13.65 1.16 -26.17
CA LEU A 240 12.74 0.03 -26.11
C LEU A 240 12.09 -0.27 -27.47
N ASN A 241 11.84 -1.55 -27.75
CA ASN A 241 11.19 -2.01 -28.98
C ASN A 241 9.66 -2.11 -28.82
N GLU A 242 8.95 -2.26 -29.94
CA GLU A 242 7.50 -2.46 -29.93
C GLU A 242 7.10 -3.78 -29.25
N SER A 243 7.90 -4.84 -29.40
CA SER A 243 7.76 -6.12 -28.70
C SER A 243 7.67 -5.93 -27.19
N ASP A 244 8.64 -5.21 -26.63
CA ASP A 244 8.84 -5.07 -25.18
C ASP A 244 7.66 -4.32 -24.54
N ILE A 245 7.07 -3.38 -25.30
CA ILE A 245 5.84 -2.67 -24.94
C ILE A 245 4.63 -3.60 -25.11
N ARG A 246 4.50 -4.29 -26.24
CA ARG A 246 3.36 -5.18 -26.53
C ARG A 246 3.23 -6.27 -25.47
N ASP A 247 4.32 -6.97 -25.16
CA ASP A 247 4.34 -8.09 -24.22
C ASP A 247 3.99 -7.62 -22.80
N HIS A 248 4.50 -6.44 -22.38
CA HIS A 248 4.16 -5.89 -21.06
C HIS A 248 2.72 -5.38 -20.96
N PHE A 249 2.17 -4.78 -22.03
CA PHE A 249 0.82 -4.20 -21.99
C PHE A 249 -0.29 -5.22 -22.29
N TYR A 250 0.01 -6.34 -22.99
CA TYR A 250 -0.95 -7.41 -23.28
C TYR A 250 -1.56 -8.04 -22.02
N GLN A 251 -0.82 -8.10 -20.90
CA GLN A 251 -1.31 -8.66 -19.63
C GLN A 251 -2.47 -7.88 -18.99
N TYR A 252 -2.78 -6.67 -19.46
CA TYR A 252 -3.89 -5.85 -18.98
C TYR A 252 -5.14 -5.94 -19.87
N GLY A 253 -4.99 -6.45 -21.10
CA GLY A 253 -6.09 -6.67 -22.04
C GLY A 253 -5.68 -6.58 -23.50
N GLU A 254 -6.68 -6.73 -24.38
CA GLU A 254 -6.48 -6.77 -25.83
C GLU A 254 -6.14 -5.40 -26.42
N ILE A 255 -5.02 -5.34 -27.13
CA ILE A 255 -4.49 -4.15 -27.79
C ILE A 255 -5.00 -4.09 -29.23
N ARG A 256 -5.67 -2.99 -29.60
CA ARG A 256 -6.12 -2.68 -30.96
C ARG A 256 -4.97 -2.27 -31.88
N SER A 257 -4.07 -1.44 -31.38
CA SER A 257 -2.92 -0.93 -32.12
C SER A 257 -1.85 -0.34 -31.19
N ILE A 258 -0.61 -0.34 -31.67
CA ILE A 258 0.52 0.38 -31.07
C ILE A 258 1.05 1.33 -32.15
N SER A 259 1.42 2.55 -31.76
CA SER A 259 2.03 3.52 -32.66
C SER A 259 3.21 4.20 -31.95
N MET A 260 4.42 3.90 -32.39
CA MET A 260 5.66 4.45 -31.83
C MET A 260 6.12 5.67 -32.63
N VAL A 261 6.48 6.75 -31.93
CA VAL A 261 7.03 8.00 -32.51
C VAL A 261 8.45 8.18 -31.96
N PRO A 262 9.47 7.55 -32.57
CA PRO A 262 10.84 7.56 -32.04
C PRO A 262 11.44 8.97 -31.93
N LYS A 263 11.06 9.89 -32.84
CA LYS A 263 11.44 11.31 -32.79
C LYS A 263 11.04 12.05 -31.50
N GLN A 264 10.02 11.56 -30.79
CA GLN A 264 9.55 12.12 -29.52
C GLN A 264 9.75 11.16 -28.34
N GLN A 265 10.42 10.02 -28.57
CA GLN A 265 10.60 8.92 -27.59
C GLN A 265 9.29 8.52 -26.88
N CYS A 266 8.18 8.52 -27.63
CA CYS A 266 6.86 8.22 -27.12
C CYS A 266 6.11 7.19 -27.98
N ALA A 267 5.09 6.56 -27.41
CA ALA A 267 4.17 5.67 -28.11
C ALA A 267 2.74 5.87 -27.61
N PHE A 268 1.80 5.49 -28.48
CA PHE A 268 0.38 5.43 -28.20
C PHE A 268 -0.07 3.97 -28.29
N VAL A 269 -0.57 3.43 -27.17
CA VAL A 269 -1.15 2.07 -27.11
C VAL A 269 -2.67 2.23 -27.01
N GLN A 270 -3.41 1.68 -27.98
CA GLN A 270 -4.87 1.71 -27.98
C GLN A 270 -5.44 0.35 -27.58
N TYR A 271 -6.28 0.30 -26.55
CA TYR A 271 -7.01 -0.91 -26.17
C TYR A 271 -8.34 -1.05 -26.91
N THR A 272 -8.86 -2.29 -27.02
CA THR A 272 -10.21 -2.55 -27.52
C THR A 272 -11.29 -2.19 -26.49
N THR A 273 -11.00 -2.27 -25.19
CA THR A 273 -11.94 -1.93 -24.10
C THR A 273 -11.41 -0.81 -23.19
N ARG A 274 -12.33 0.00 -22.65
CA ARG A 274 -12.01 1.05 -21.65
C ARG A 274 -11.45 0.44 -20.36
N ALA A 275 -12.05 -0.64 -19.87
CA ALA A 275 -11.64 -1.28 -18.61
C ALA A 275 -10.19 -1.78 -18.64
N ALA A 276 -9.73 -2.32 -19.77
CA ALA A 276 -8.32 -2.67 -19.95
C ALA A 276 -7.40 -1.44 -19.93
N ALA A 277 -7.79 -0.33 -20.57
CA ALA A 277 -7.01 0.90 -20.57
C ALA A 277 -6.90 1.51 -19.16
N GLU A 278 -7.99 1.51 -18.36
CA GLU A 278 -8.00 2.00 -16.98
C GLU A 278 -7.16 1.10 -16.07
N HIS A 279 -7.33 -0.22 -16.15
CA HIS A 279 -6.55 -1.21 -15.40
C HIS A 279 -5.05 -1.16 -15.73
N ALA A 280 -4.70 -0.95 -17.00
CA ALA A 280 -3.34 -0.71 -17.44
C ALA A 280 -2.78 0.61 -16.89
N ALA A 281 -3.54 1.71 -16.99
CA ALA A 281 -3.13 3.01 -16.47
C ALA A 281 -2.83 2.95 -14.96
N ASP A 282 -3.76 2.44 -14.15
CA ASP A 282 -3.61 2.31 -12.70
C ASP A 282 -2.39 1.48 -12.30
N LYS A 283 -2.17 0.34 -12.97
CA LYS A 283 -1.07 -0.59 -12.63
C LYS A 283 0.30 -0.12 -13.13
N THR A 284 0.37 0.69 -14.18
CA THR A 284 1.65 1.12 -14.78
C THR A 284 2.06 2.53 -14.32
N PHE A 285 1.13 3.40 -13.91
CA PHE A 285 1.42 4.79 -13.57
C PHE A 285 2.40 4.95 -12.40
N ASN A 286 3.48 5.70 -12.65
CA ASN A 286 4.65 5.90 -11.78
C ASN A 286 5.39 4.61 -11.34
N LYS A 287 4.97 3.44 -11.81
CA LYS A 287 5.52 2.12 -11.48
C LYS A 287 6.39 1.55 -12.59
N LEU A 288 6.01 1.75 -13.86
CA LEU A 288 6.62 1.05 -14.97
C LEU A 288 8.08 1.47 -15.21
N ILE A 289 8.99 0.50 -15.09
CA ILE A 289 10.40 0.62 -15.41
C ILE A 289 10.72 -0.50 -16.41
N LEU A 290 11.10 -0.13 -17.64
CA LEU A 290 11.52 -1.05 -18.70
C LEU A 290 12.88 -0.61 -19.21
N GLY A 291 13.77 -1.56 -19.54
CA GLY A 291 15.14 -1.25 -19.99
C GLY A 291 15.94 -0.38 -18.99
N GLY A 292 15.64 -0.48 -17.70
CA GLY A 292 16.24 0.35 -16.64
C GLY A 292 15.73 1.81 -16.59
N ARG A 293 14.79 2.22 -17.44
CA ARG A 293 14.24 3.59 -17.48
C ARG A 293 12.80 3.62 -16.99
N ARG A 294 12.44 4.60 -16.15
CA ARG A 294 11.05 4.84 -15.74
C ARG A 294 10.28 5.46 -16.91
N LEU A 295 9.19 4.82 -17.30
CA LEU A 295 8.28 5.35 -18.32
C LEU A 295 7.27 6.31 -17.70
N THR A 296 6.88 7.32 -18.47
CA THR A 296 5.89 8.33 -18.07
C THR A 296 4.58 8.05 -18.80
N ILE A 297 3.49 7.89 -18.05
CA ILE A 297 2.22 7.41 -18.62
C ILE A 297 1.13 8.44 -18.37
N LYS A 298 0.34 8.72 -19.40
CA LYS A 298 -0.75 9.70 -19.41
C LYS A 298 -1.88 9.19 -20.29
N TRP A 299 -3.09 9.71 -20.11
CA TRP A 299 -4.16 9.51 -21.09
C TRP A 299 -3.82 10.17 -22.42
N GLY A 300 -3.96 9.42 -23.51
CA GLY A 300 -3.77 9.92 -24.87
C GLY A 300 -4.95 10.79 -25.28
N ARG A 301 -4.67 12.00 -25.79
CA ARG A 301 -5.70 12.84 -26.43
C ARG A 301 -5.96 12.33 -27.84
N SER A 302 -7.22 12.29 -28.26
CA SER A 302 -7.61 11.78 -29.58
C SER A 302 -7.06 12.66 -30.71
N GLN A 303 -6.23 12.08 -31.58
CA GLN A 303 -5.68 12.72 -32.79
C GLN A 303 -6.74 12.95 -33.90
N GLY A 304 -8.00 12.59 -33.67
CA GLY A 304 -9.11 12.82 -34.60
C GLY A 304 -9.93 14.06 -34.24
N ARG A 305 -10.14 14.95 -35.23
CA ARG A 305 -10.93 16.20 -35.15
C ARG A 305 -10.38 17.33 -34.26
N GLN A 306 -9.13 17.73 -34.50
CA GLN A 306 -8.85 19.18 -34.55
C GLN A 306 -9.26 19.74 -35.93
N GLY A 307 -10.57 19.74 -36.19
CA GLY A 307 -11.13 20.46 -37.33
C GLY A 307 -11.51 21.87 -36.91
N LEU A 308 -10.87 22.88 -37.50
CA LEU A 308 -11.29 24.29 -37.55
C LEU A 308 -12.13 24.78 -36.35
N GLN A 309 -11.53 24.89 -35.17
CA GLN A 309 -12.15 25.66 -34.09
C GLN A 309 -12.06 27.15 -34.44
N VAL A 310 -13.19 27.70 -34.90
CA VAL A 310 -13.41 29.15 -34.96
C VAL A 310 -13.24 29.72 -33.55
N VAL A 311 -12.42 30.76 -33.43
CA VAL A 311 -12.15 31.43 -32.14
C VAL A 311 -13.36 32.27 -31.74
N ASN A 312 -14.32 31.66 -31.05
CA ASN A 312 -15.38 32.39 -30.36
C ASN A 312 -14.81 33.01 -29.08
N GLN A 313 -14.58 34.32 -29.12
CA GLN A 313 -14.15 35.11 -27.97
C GLN A 313 -15.34 35.37 -27.02
N ASN A 314 -15.61 34.42 -26.12
CA ASN A 314 -16.39 34.74 -24.91
C ASN A 314 -15.52 35.57 -23.97
N LEU A 315 -15.61 36.89 -24.10
CA LEU A 315 -15.03 37.84 -23.17
C LEU A 315 -15.94 37.92 -21.93
N GLU A 316 -15.53 37.31 -20.82
CA GLU A 316 -16.23 37.47 -19.54
C GLU A 316 -15.98 38.88 -18.99
N THR A 317 -17.00 39.74 -19.10
CA THR A 317 -16.96 41.11 -18.58
C THR A 317 -17.07 41.10 -17.05
N PHE A 318 -15.94 41.23 -16.36
CA PHE A 318 -15.91 41.50 -14.93
C PHE A 318 -16.05 43.01 -14.65
N GLU A 319 -16.88 43.36 -13.67
CA GLU A 319 -17.20 44.74 -13.31
C GLU A 319 -16.02 45.41 -12.56
N PRO A 320 -15.49 46.56 -13.01
CA PRO A 320 -14.32 47.19 -12.41
C PRO A 320 -14.66 47.92 -11.10
N VAL A 321 -13.83 47.73 -10.08
CA VAL A 321 -13.99 48.34 -8.74
C VAL A 321 -13.93 49.88 -8.84
N PRO A 322 -14.93 50.63 -8.33
CA PRO A 322 -14.91 52.09 -8.35
C PRO A 322 -13.73 52.68 -7.56
N GLY A 323 -12.96 53.59 -8.18
CA GLY A 323 -11.97 54.41 -7.47
C GLY A 323 -10.69 54.79 -8.24
N LEU A 324 -10.46 54.28 -9.46
CA LEU A 324 -9.23 54.55 -10.22
C LEU A 324 -9.53 55.31 -11.54
N PRO A 325 -8.78 56.39 -11.88
CA PRO A 325 -8.97 57.10 -13.15
C PRO A 325 -8.55 56.24 -14.35
N GLY A 326 -9.29 56.37 -15.46
CA GLY A 326 -9.17 55.50 -16.64
C GLY A 326 -7.91 55.69 -17.48
N ALA A 327 -7.55 54.65 -18.23
CA ALA A 327 -6.44 54.67 -19.18
C ALA A 327 -6.77 55.45 -20.47
N LEU A 328 -5.71 55.85 -21.19
CA LEU A 328 -5.77 56.71 -22.38
C LEU A 328 -6.35 56.02 -23.62
N PRO A 329 -6.96 56.78 -24.57
CA PRO A 329 -7.55 56.22 -25.78
C PRO A 329 -6.53 55.75 -26.82
N GLU A 330 -6.95 54.81 -27.66
CA GLU A 330 -6.14 54.15 -28.68
C GLU A 330 -6.00 54.99 -29.95
N LEU A 331 -4.76 55.22 -30.40
CA LEU A 331 -4.45 56.02 -31.58
C LEU A 331 -4.35 55.15 -32.84
N SER A 332 -5.18 55.47 -33.84
CA SER A 332 -5.13 54.87 -35.17
C SER A 332 -4.40 55.77 -36.19
N ASN A 333 -3.80 55.12 -37.20
CA ASN A 333 -3.26 55.66 -38.46
C ASN A 333 -1.79 56.13 -38.51
N ASN A 334 -0.99 55.35 -39.24
CA ASN A 334 -0.13 55.74 -40.37
C ASN A 334 0.92 56.86 -40.15
N PHE A 335 2.18 56.48 -39.93
CA PHE A 335 3.33 57.42 -39.84
C PHE A 335 4.25 57.45 -41.09
N PHE A 336 4.27 56.40 -41.94
CA PHE A 336 5.05 56.42 -43.18
C PHE A 336 4.20 56.89 -44.37
N ASN A 337 4.27 58.19 -44.61
CA ASN A 337 3.42 58.92 -45.55
C ASN A 337 3.86 58.76 -47.02
N LEU A 338 2.99 58.16 -47.85
CA LEU A 338 3.10 58.17 -49.32
C LEU A 338 1.68 58.26 -49.93
N GLU A 339 1.38 59.40 -50.58
CA GLU A 339 0.07 59.68 -51.21
C GLU A 339 -0.03 59.22 -52.68
N PRO A 340 -1.26 59.06 -53.24
CA PRO A 340 -1.49 58.44 -54.54
C PRO A 340 -1.86 59.40 -55.70
N GLY A 341 -1.63 58.99 -56.95
CA GLY A 341 -2.33 59.58 -58.11
C GLY A 341 -1.83 59.19 -59.52
N HIS A 342 -2.75 58.65 -60.35
CA HIS A 342 -2.68 58.58 -61.83
C HIS A 342 -1.57 57.66 -62.44
N ILE A 343 -1.47 57.33 -63.74
CA ILE A 343 -2.28 57.70 -64.94
C ILE A 343 -3.04 56.47 -65.56
N PRO A 344 -2.78 55.82 -66.74
CA PRO A 344 -3.78 54.92 -67.38
C PRO A 344 -3.33 53.44 -67.59
N LEU A 345 -4.09 52.70 -68.42
CA LEU A 345 -3.80 51.32 -68.89
C LEU A 345 -3.01 51.28 -70.23
N PRO A 346 -2.54 50.08 -70.66
CA PRO A 346 -3.33 49.35 -71.67
C PRO A 346 -3.38 47.80 -71.57
N ASN A 347 -4.61 47.27 -71.68
CA ASN A 347 -5.06 46.13 -72.52
C ASN A 347 -4.27 44.79 -72.62
N MET A 348 -4.88 43.66 -72.14
CA MET A 348 -5.13 42.40 -72.91
C MET A 348 -5.95 41.35 -72.08
N PRO A 349 -6.51 40.26 -72.66
CA PRO A 349 -7.70 39.55 -72.14
C PRO A 349 -7.46 38.28 -71.28
N PRO A 350 -8.50 37.76 -70.58
CA PRO A 350 -8.41 36.59 -69.69
C PRO A 350 -8.70 35.23 -70.37
N PRO A 351 -8.21 34.10 -69.80
CA PRO A 351 -8.67 32.75 -70.12
C PRO A 351 -9.99 32.39 -69.39
N PRO A 352 -10.78 31.41 -69.89
CA PRO A 352 -12.20 31.29 -69.54
C PRO A 352 -12.55 30.26 -68.46
N SER A 353 -13.80 30.33 -68.00
CA SER A 353 -14.41 29.45 -66.98
C SER A 353 -14.59 28.00 -67.43
N LEU A 354 -14.60 27.08 -66.46
CA LEU A 354 -15.25 25.76 -66.59
C LEU A 354 -16.43 25.66 -65.60
N MET A 355 -17.63 25.51 -66.15
CA MET A 355 -18.84 25.06 -65.44
C MET A 355 -18.97 23.54 -65.59
N VAL A 356 -19.74 22.86 -64.72
CA VAL A 356 -20.43 21.54 -64.90
C VAL A 356 -21.08 21.17 -63.53
N PRO A 357 -22.23 20.43 -63.49
CA PRO A 357 -23.40 20.88 -62.71
C PRO A 357 -23.73 20.07 -61.43
N PRO A 358 -24.75 20.47 -60.65
CA PRO A 358 -25.22 19.72 -59.48
C PRO A 358 -25.98 18.44 -59.84
N MET A 359 -26.00 17.47 -58.93
CA MET A 359 -26.78 16.24 -59.01
C MET A 359 -27.65 16.04 -57.76
N PHE A 360 -28.94 15.77 -57.98
CA PHE A 360 -29.96 15.45 -56.97
C PHE A 360 -30.38 13.98 -57.16
N GLY A 361 -30.52 13.20 -56.08
CA GLY A 361 -31.08 11.84 -56.17
C GLY A 361 -30.81 10.92 -54.97
N PRO A 362 -31.86 10.39 -54.30
CA PRO A 362 -31.75 9.40 -53.21
C PRO A 362 -32.19 7.98 -53.61
N PRO A 363 -31.50 6.93 -53.14
CA PRO A 363 -32.17 5.70 -52.65
C PRO A 363 -31.37 4.98 -51.52
N PRO A 364 -31.71 3.75 -51.06
CA PRO A 364 -33.03 3.17 -50.72
C PRO A 364 -33.06 2.64 -49.24
N PRO A 365 -34.20 2.14 -48.71
CA PRO A 365 -34.29 1.57 -47.35
C PRO A 365 -33.81 0.10 -47.24
N MET A 366 -33.53 -0.36 -46.01
CA MET A 366 -33.14 -1.75 -45.70
C MET A 366 -34.25 -2.54 -44.96
N PRO A 367 -34.30 -3.89 -45.10
CA PRO A 367 -35.38 -4.73 -44.59
C PRO A 367 -35.26 -5.11 -43.09
N PRO A 368 -36.36 -5.58 -42.45
CA PRO A 368 -36.37 -5.93 -41.04
C PRO A 368 -35.79 -7.33 -40.75
N PHE A 369 -34.97 -7.44 -39.71
CA PHE A 369 -34.52 -8.72 -39.16
C PHE A 369 -35.31 -9.08 -37.89
N PHE A 370 -35.91 -10.27 -37.89
CA PHE A 370 -36.63 -10.82 -36.75
C PHE A 370 -35.67 -11.25 -35.63
N PHE A 371 -35.92 -10.80 -34.40
CA PHE A 371 -35.23 -11.29 -33.21
C PHE A 371 -35.99 -12.47 -32.59
N THR A 372 -35.35 -13.63 -32.51
CA THR A 372 -35.83 -14.81 -31.76
C THR A 372 -34.94 -15.04 -30.53
N PRO A 373 -35.47 -15.00 -29.29
CA PRO A 373 -34.68 -15.22 -28.08
C PRO A 373 -34.48 -16.73 -27.78
N PRO A 374 -33.31 -17.16 -27.29
CA PRO A 374 -33.09 -18.54 -26.85
C PRO A 374 -33.73 -18.80 -25.47
N GLN A 375 -34.34 -19.97 -25.29
CA GLN A 375 -34.89 -20.40 -23.99
C GLN A 375 -33.86 -21.07 -23.08
N LEU A 376 -34.10 -20.99 -21.77
CA LEU A 376 -33.41 -21.74 -20.73
C LEU A 376 -34.19 -23.04 -20.40
N PRO A 377 -33.53 -24.19 -20.20
CA PRO A 377 -34.18 -25.40 -19.68
C PRO A 377 -34.49 -25.28 -18.16
N PRO A 378 -35.51 -25.98 -17.65
CA PRO A 378 -36.07 -25.73 -16.32
C PRO A 378 -35.36 -26.48 -15.16
N PHE A 379 -35.50 -25.92 -13.96
CA PHE A 379 -35.27 -26.60 -12.68
C PHE A 379 -36.43 -27.59 -12.37
N ASN A 380 -36.14 -28.68 -11.66
CA ASN A 380 -37.17 -29.48 -10.98
C ASN A 380 -36.61 -30.12 -9.68
N PRO A 381 -37.21 -29.88 -8.49
CA PRO A 381 -36.66 -30.35 -7.21
C PRO A 381 -37.49 -31.46 -6.53
N THR A 382 -36.83 -32.48 -5.96
CA THR A 382 -37.48 -33.41 -5.01
C THR A 382 -36.48 -34.02 -4.00
N THR A 383 -36.91 -34.06 -2.74
CA THR A 383 -36.61 -35.03 -1.64
C THR A 383 -35.40 -35.99 -1.72
N GLY A 384 -34.65 -36.27 -0.64
CA GLY A 384 -34.80 -35.86 0.76
C GLY A 384 -34.34 -36.97 1.74
N ALA A 385 -33.89 -36.58 2.95
CA ALA A 385 -33.35 -37.45 4.03
C ALA A 385 -32.07 -38.26 3.66
N ALA A 386 -31.31 -38.87 4.59
CA ALA A 386 -30.84 -38.53 5.94
C ALA A 386 -29.82 -39.63 6.40
N VAL A 387 -29.28 -39.54 7.63
CA VAL A 387 -28.64 -40.65 8.39
C VAL A 387 -27.23 -41.13 7.95
N ASN A 388 -26.21 -40.52 8.57
CA ASN A 388 -25.21 -41.13 9.47
C ASN A 388 -24.34 -42.38 9.12
N VAL A 389 -23.06 -42.23 9.48
CA VAL A 389 -22.19 -43.17 10.24
C VAL A 389 -21.54 -44.38 9.52
N ALA A 390 -20.28 -44.14 9.13
CA ALA A 390 -19.05 -44.86 9.52
C ALA A 390 -18.84 -46.38 9.29
N ALA A 391 -17.73 -46.62 8.56
CA ALA A 391 -16.61 -47.52 8.90
C ALA A 391 -16.59 -48.99 8.45
N SER A 392 -15.33 -49.45 8.31
CA SER A 392 -14.84 -50.84 8.36
C SER A 392 -15.13 -51.78 7.18
N SER A 393 -14.12 -51.96 6.33
CA SER A 393 -13.69 -53.30 5.91
C SER A 393 -12.20 -53.32 5.55
N SER A 394 -11.54 -54.46 5.78
CA SER A 394 -10.10 -54.67 5.67
C SER A 394 -9.77 -55.72 4.61
N VAL A 395 -8.65 -55.57 3.90
CA VAL A 395 -8.05 -56.64 3.09
C VAL A 395 -6.56 -56.72 3.39
N THR A 396 -6.04 -57.94 3.52
CA THR A 396 -4.65 -58.28 3.86
C THR A 396 -4.05 -59.17 2.80
N SER A 397 -2.78 -58.95 2.42
CA SER A 397 -1.97 -59.94 1.71
C SER A 397 -0.47 -59.72 1.90
N ASN A 398 0.22 -60.76 2.36
CA ASN A 398 1.68 -60.92 2.37
C ASN A 398 2.19 -61.14 0.91
N ASP A 399 3.47 -61.32 0.56
CA ASP A 399 4.71 -61.49 1.34
C ASP A 399 5.97 -61.18 0.49
N ALA A 400 7.15 -61.22 1.14
CA ALA A 400 8.48 -61.55 0.61
C ALA A 400 9.21 -60.60 -0.38
N GLY A 401 10.54 -60.51 -0.20
CA GLY A 401 11.47 -59.96 -1.22
C GLY A 401 12.62 -59.09 -0.68
N SER A 402 13.60 -59.66 0.02
CA SER A 402 14.78 -58.90 0.49
C SER A 402 15.88 -58.76 -0.57
N SER A 403 16.39 -57.55 -0.78
CA SER A 403 17.76 -57.31 -1.28
C SER A 403 18.24 -55.89 -0.92
N THR A 404 19.57 -55.71 -0.81
CA THR A 404 20.19 -54.55 -0.14
C THR A 404 20.78 -53.52 -1.10
N VAL A 405 20.46 -52.24 -0.89
CA VAL A 405 21.26 -51.09 -1.38
C VAL A 405 21.31 -50.02 -0.29
N ALA A 406 22.49 -49.45 -0.02
CA ALA A 406 22.68 -48.44 1.02
C ALA A 406 22.37 -47.01 0.53
N PRO A 407 21.72 -46.15 1.34
CA PRO A 407 21.52 -44.75 1.00
C PRO A 407 22.81 -43.93 1.22
N THR A 408 23.17 -43.11 0.23
CA THR A 408 24.36 -42.24 0.29
C THR A 408 24.16 -41.05 1.24
N ALA A 409 25.15 -40.80 2.09
CA ALA A 409 25.14 -39.65 2.99
C ALA A 409 25.32 -38.33 2.23
N LYS A 410 24.52 -37.31 2.58
CA LYS A 410 24.71 -35.93 2.10
C LYS A 410 25.86 -35.27 2.88
N PRO A 411 26.66 -34.38 2.26
CA PRO A 411 27.81 -33.77 2.92
C PRO A 411 27.39 -32.83 4.05
N THR A 412 27.82 -33.13 5.28
CA THR A 412 27.63 -32.25 6.44
C THR A 412 28.53 -31.03 6.32
N VAL A 413 27.95 -29.82 6.39
CA VAL A 413 28.73 -28.57 6.39
C VAL A 413 29.47 -28.43 7.72
N HIS A 414 30.79 -28.63 7.70
CA HIS A 414 31.64 -28.52 8.88
C HIS A 414 31.83 -27.04 9.27
N TYR A 415 31.41 -26.67 10.48
CA TYR A 415 31.52 -25.31 11.02
C TYR A 415 32.76 -25.19 11.94
N PRO A 416 33.73 -24.29 11.68
CA PRO A 416 34.96 -24.15 12.48
C PRO A 416 34.78 -23.67 13.94
N SER A 417 33.54 -23.63 14.46
CA SER A 417 33.19 -23.24 15.83
C SER A 417 32.91 -24.44 16.75
N GLN A 418 33.12 -25.67 16.28
CA GLN A 418 32.91 -26.91 17.06
C GLN A 418 34.21 -27.63 17.45
N ASP A 419 35.38 -27.06 17.13
CA ASP A 419 36.69 -27.63 17.49
C ASP A 419 37.14 -27.10 18.87
N PRO A 420 37.21 -27.94 19.93
CA PRO A 420 37.64 -27.51 21.26
C PRO A 420 39.10 -27.05 21.28
N SER A 421 39.92 -27.56 20.36
CA SER A 421 41.36 -27.29 20.23
C SER A 421 41.70 -25.82 19.94
N ARG A 422 40.69 -25.03 19.54
CA ARG A 422 40.86 -23.64 19.10
C ARG A 422 40.31 -22.59 20.06
N LEU A 423 39.81 -23.01 21.23
CA LEU A 423 39.49 -22.09 22.33
C LEU A 423 40.76 -21.69 23.06
N GLY A 424 41.13 -20.40 22.98
CA GLY A 424 42.36 -19.84 23.58
C GLY A 424 42.33 -19.74 25.10
N ALA A 425 42.24 -20.89 25.79
CA ALA A 425 42.44 -20.99 27.23
C ALA A 425 43.94 -20.99 27.56
N THR A 426 44.56 -19.80 27.54
CA THR A 426 45.95 -19.65 28.01
C THR A 426 46.06 -20.03 29.48
N GLN A 427 46.92 -21.01 29.78
CA GLN A 427 47.19 -21.47 31.13
C GLN A 427 47.75 -20.32 31.98
N LEU A 428 47.04 -19.99 33.05
CA LEU A 428 47.53 -19.24 34.20
C LEU A 428 47.01 -19.94 35.46
N HIS A 429 47.83 -19.97 36.51
CA HIS A 429 47.64 -20.73 37.78
C HIS A 429 47.93 -22.23 37.73
N ALA A 430 49.20 -22.57 37.48
CA ALA A 430 49.88 -23.70 38.13
C ALA A 430 51.39 -23.43 38.17
N ASP A 431 51.86 -22.74 39.21
CA ASP A 431 53.28 -22.73 39.66
C ASP A 431 53.43 -21.79 40.88
N ARG A 432 53.22 -22.33 42.08
CA ARG A 432 53.67 -21.74 43.35
C ARG A 432 53.53 -22.78 44.46
N GLN A 433 54.59 -22.93 45.27
CA GLN A 433 54.80 -24.00 46.27
C GLN A 433 55.14 -25.34 45.58
N GLU A 434 56.20 -26.06 45.95
CA GLU A 434 57.22 -25.82 47.00
C GLU A 434 58.64 -25.70 46.42
#